data_AF-A0A078GFM6-F1
#
_entry.id   AF-A0A078GFM6-F1
#
_cell.length_a   1.000
_cell.length_b   1.000
_cell.length_c   1.000
_cell.angle_alpha   90.00
_cell.angle_beta   90.00
_cell.angle_gamma   90.00
#
_symmetry.space_group_name_H-M   'P 1'
#
loop_
_entity.id
_entity.type
_entity.pdbx_description
1 polymer ?
#
loop_
_entity_poly.entity_id
_entity_poly.type
_entity_poly.pdbx_seq_one_letter_code
_entity_poly.pdbx_strand_id
1 'polypeptide(L)'
;MSGSKCEEALAEYKRALEVMSAKKAAPKRASPSETEDEVQFVRSSKRKVTAPASSSKKKKKPKASGSTPKVSPSSSGDPATVLANLNTKVFPLTPVSLPEDSLAAIQSVQSDLLQAMSRMFHLGERMDNHASLQADIAALTSQLLWEKDSVLAKEKEIKALRLKVRNQDEAGVLAASANISLREQLERRGEGACDLRCATETFDVEKSMAVSGAIVVTHWELMTEWFNHQTDS
;
A
#
# COMPACT_ATOMS: atom_id res chain seq x y z
N MET A 1 49.35 -37.25 -36.93
CA MET A 1 48.36 -37.06 -35.84
C MET A 1 48.35 -35.59 -35.47
N SER A 2 47.40 -34.78 -35.98
CA SER A 2 47.39 -33.32 -35.72
C SER A 2 45.99 -32.71 -35.71
N GLY A 3 44.98 -33.47 -35.29
CA GLY A 3 43.60 -32.99 -35.13
C GLY A 3 43.25 -32.49 -33.72
N SER A 4 44.09 -32.76 -32.71
CA SER A 4 43.69 -32.59 -31.30
C SER A 4 43.74 -31.16 -30.77
N LYS A 5 44.59 -30.28 -31.33
CA LYS A 5 44.81 -28.93 -30.78
C LYS A 5 43.62 -27.98 -31.00
N CYS A 6 42.89 -28.13 -32.11
CA CYS A 6 41.76 -27.25 -32.41
C CYS A 6 40.52 -27.63 -31.57
N GLU A 7 40.28 -28.93 -31.36
CA GLU A 7 39.21 -29.40 -30.47
C GLU A 7 39.47 -29.05 -29.01
N GLU A 8 40.72 -29.14 -28.55
CA GLU A 8 41.11 -28.79 -27.19
C GLU A 8 40.92 -27.29 -26.89
N ALA A 9 41.27 -26.41 -27.84
CA ALA A 9 41.07 -24.97 -27.70
C ALA A 9 39.57 -24.58 -27.65
N LEU A 10 38.73 -25.25 -28.44
CA LEU A 10 37.29 -25.02 -28.46
C LEU A 10 36.62 -25.52 -27.17
N ALA A 11 37.10 -26.64 -26.63
CA ALA A 11 36.66 -27.16 -25.34
C ALA A 11 37.06 -26.26 -24.17
N GLU A 12 38.28 -25.71 -24.18
CA GLU A 12 38.76 -24.77 -23.16
C GLU A 12 37.97 -23.46 -23.17
N TYR A 13 37.68 -22.92 -24.37
CA TYR A 13 36.86 -21.72 -24.52
C TYR A 13 35.43 -21.91 -23.99
N LYS A 14 34.78 -23.05 -24.29
CA LYS A 14 33.45 -23.39 -23.73
C LYS A 14 33.48 -23.49 -22.21
N ARG A 15 34.50 -24.13 -21.64
CA ARG A 15 34.67 -24.28 -20.18
C ARG A 15 34.86 -22.93 -19.48
N ALA A 16 35.61 -22.01 -20.09
CA ALA A 16 35.80 -20.66 -19.57
C ALA A 16 34.48 -19.85 -19.53
N LEU A 17 33.66 -19.98 -20.58
CA LEU A 17 32.34 -19.33 -20.66
C LEU A 17 31.39 -19.82 -19.56
N GLU A 18 31.43 -21.12 -19.25
CA GLU A 18 30.61 -21.73 -18.20
C GLU A 18 31.03 -21.26 -16.79
N VAL A 19 32.34 -21.20 -16.51
CA VAL A 19 32.89 -20.69 -15.25
C VAL A 19 32.52 -19.22 -15.01
N MET A 20 32.57 -18.39 -16.06
CA MET A 20 32.14 -16.99 -15.98
C MET A 20 30.64 -16.84 -15.74
N SER A 21 29.83 -17.77 -16.26
CA SER A 21 28.38 -17.78 -16.08
C SER A 21 27.98 -18.16 -14.65
N ALA A 22 28.67 -19.14 -14.05
CA ALA A 22 28.44 -19.55 -12.66
C ALA A 22 28.86 -18.50 -11.62
N LYS A 23 29.82 -17.63 -11.94
CA LYS A 23 30.36 -16.61 -11.02
C LYS A 23 29.47 -15.37 -10.85
N LYS A 24 28.29 -15.32 -11.49
CA LYS A 24 27.35 -14.18 -11.41
C LYS A 24 26.14 -14.41 -10.49
N ALA A 25 26.15 -15.44 -9.64
CA ALA A 25 25.20 -15.61 -8.55
C ALA A 25 25.87 -15.29 -7.20
N ALA A 26 25.77 -14.03 -6.77
CA ALA A 26 26.08 -13.66 -5.39
C ALA A 26 25.03 -14.26 -4.44
N PRO A 27 25.39 -14.79 -3.26
CA PRO A 27 24.44 -15.36 -2.32
C PRO A 27 23.56 -14.25 -1.73
N LYS A 28 22.28 -14.20 -2.13
CA LYS A 28 21.27 -13.48 -1.34
C LYS A 28 20.99 -14.33 -0.10
N ARG A 29 21.34 -13.78 1.07
CA ARG A 29 20.94 -14.28 2.39
C ARG A 29 19.44 -14.58 2.38
N ALA A 30 19.09 -15.80 2.74
CA ALA A 30 17.75 -16.16 3.19
C ALA A 30 17.62 -15.86 4.68
N SER A 31 16.46 -15.34 5.07
CA SER A 31 15.90 -15.50 6.41
C SER A 31 14.35 -15.55 6.31
N PRO A 32 13.68 -16.20 7.27
CA PRO A 32 12.47 -17.00 7.04
C PRO A 32 11.19 -16.38 7.64
N SER A 33 10.01 -16.79 7.15
CA SER A 33 8.73 -16.86 7.89
C SER A 33 7.64 -17.27 6.89
N GLU A 34 7.11 -18.49 6.95
CA GLU A 34 5.94 -18.89 7.75
C GLU A 34 4.60 -18.36 7.22
N THR A 35 3.78 -19.32 6.76
CA THR A 35 2.31 -19.35 6.72
C THR A 35 1.59 -18.27 5.90
N GLU A 36 1.30 -18.58 4.64
CA GLU A 36 0.15 -18.02 3.93
C GLU A 36 -1.12 -18.73 4.41
N ASP A 37 -1.88 -18.06 5.28
CA ASP A 37 -3.28 -18.36 5.55
C ASP A 37 -4.13 -17.69 4.45
N GLU A 38 -4.83 -18.52 3.70
CA GLU A 38 -5.55 -18.20 2.48
C GLU A 38 -6.95 -17.66 2.83
N VAL A 39 -7.10 -16.35 2.97
CA VAL A 39 -8.44 -15.74 3.18
C VAL A 39 -9.00 -15.21 1.86
N GLN A 40 -9.81 -16.04 1.20
CA GLN A 40 -10.60 -15.69 0.02
C GLN A 40 -11.79 -14.81 0.41
N PHE A 41 -11.75 -13.52 0.11
CA PHE A 41 -12.93 -12.65 0.21
C PHE A 41 -13.75 -12.69 -1.09
N VAL A 42 -14.79 -13.52 -1.07
CA VAL A 42 -15.88 -13.55 -2.05
C VAL A 42 -16.65 -12.22 -1.98
N ARG A 43 -16.56 -11.38 -3.02
CA ARG A 43 -17.43 -10.21 -3.16
C ARG A 43 -18.46 -10.47 -4.25
N SER A 44 -19.68 -10.79 -3.84
CA SER A 44 -20.84 -10.92 -4.73
C SER A 44 -21.92 -9.87 -4.44
N SER A 45 -22.69 -9.57 -5.49
CA SER A 45 -24.11 -9.15 -5.48
C SER A 45 -24.50 -7.66 -5.39
N LYS A 46 -24.66 -7.05 -6.58
CA LYS A 46 -25.94 -6.62 -7.22
C LYS A 46 -27.07 -6.03 -6.33
N ARG A 47 -27.40 -4.73 -6.48
CA ARG A 47 -28.64 -4.17 -7.12
C ARG A 47 -28.97 -2.73 -6.68
N LYS A 48 -29.63 -2.03 -7.63
CA LYS A 48 -30.37 -0.75 -7.58
C LYS A 48 -31.30 -0.60 -6.36
N VAL A 49 -31.63 0.65 -5.98
CA VAL A 49 -33.00 1.25 -6.01
C VAL A 49 -33.03 2.62 -5.28
N THR A 50 -33.52 3.63 -6.02
CA THR A 50 -34.45 4.73 -5.67
C THR A 50 -34.21 5.66 -4.48
N ALA A 51 -34.22 6.96 -4.80
CA ALA A 51 -34.27 8.10 -3.89
C ALA A 51 -35.61 8.24 -3.14
N PRO A 52 -35.63 8.78 -1.91
CA PRO A 52 -36.81 9.40 -1.35
C PRO A 52 -36.63 10.92 -1.22
N ALA A 53 -37.60 11.66 -1.75
CA ALA A 53 -37.88 13.03 -1.33
C ALA A 53 -38.52 12.98 0.07
N SER A 54 -38.05 13.85 0.98
CA SER A 54 -38.62 14.01 2.32
C SER A 54 -39.08 15.44 2.54
N SER A 55 -40.12 15.53 3.36
CA SER A 55 -41.11 16.57 3.50
C SER A 55 -40.86 17.52 4.69
N SER A 56 -41.70 18.54 4.69
CA SER A 56 -41.85 19.70 5.57
C SER A 56 -41.81 19.50 7.10
N LYS A 57 -41.39 20.57 7.80
CA LYS A 57 -41.67 20.98 9.21
C LYS A 57 -41.08 22.38 9.42
N LYS A 58 -41.47 23.27 10.34
CA LYS A 58 -42.70 23.65 11.05
C LYS A 58 -42.30 24.89 11.91
N LYS A 59 -43.19 25.90 11.99
CA LYS A 59 -43.55 26.76 13.14
C LYS A 59 -42.45 27.43 14.02
N LYS A 60 -42.45 28.77 14.02
CA LYS A 60 -41.88 29.64 15.08
C LYS A 60 -42.99 30.21 15.99
N LYS A 61 -42.73 30.13 17.30
CA LYS A 61 -43.13 30.96 18.47
C LYS A 61 -44.51 31.64 18.53
N PRO A 62 -45.18 31.58 19.69
CA PRO A 62 -45.94 32.69 20.23
C PRO A 62 -45.27 33.34 21.45
N LYS A 63 -45.73 34.57 21.68
CA LYS A 63 -45.18 35.68 22.47
C LYS A 63 -46.01 35.82 23.76
N ALA A 64 -45.35 36.06 24.89
CA ALA A 64 -45.99 36.19 26.19
C ALA A 64 -46.79 37.50 26.32
N SER A 65 -48.02 37.38 26.83
CA SER A 65 -48.90 38.49 27.23
C SER A 65 -48.62 38.89 28.69
N GLY A 66 -48.50 40.19 28.92
CA GLY A 66 -48.50 40.77 30.26
C GLY A 66 -49.92 41.11 30.72
N SER A 67 -50.14 41.02 32.03
CA SER A 67 -51.26 41.68 32.71
C SER A 67 -50.86 41.98 34.15
N THR A 68 -50.85 43.25 34.53
CA THR A 68 -50.77 43.70 35.92
C THR A 68 -52.18 44.01 36.42
N PRO A 69 -52.61 43.46 37.56
CA PRO A 69 -53.78 43.96 38.26
C PRO A 69 -53.37 45.01 39.30
N LYS A 70 -53.92 46.20 39.12
CA LYS A 70 -53.92 47.33 40.05
C LYS A 70 -55.01 47.10 41.10
N VAL A 71 -54.64 46.87 42.35
CA VAL A 71 -55.49 47.16 43.52
C VAL A 71 -54.60 47.44 44.74
N SER A 72 -54.71 48.66 45.29
CA SER A 72 -54.33 48.93 46.67
C SER A 72 -55.60 48.93 47.52
N PRO A 73 -55.55 48.40 48.74
CA PRO A 73 -56.30 48.97 49.84
C PRO A 73 -55.31 49.52 50.87
N SER A 74 -55.39 50.83 51.10
CA SER A 74 -54.82 51.43 52.30
C SER A 74 -55.55 50.86 53.52
N SER A 75 -54.82 50.18 54.40
CA SER A 75 -55.24 49.92 55.76
C SER A 75 -54.09 50.32 56.68
N SER A 76 -54.29 51.43 57.38
CA SER A 76 -53.41 51.98 58.42
C SER A 76 -53.49 51.07 59.65
N GLY A 77 -52.74 49.96 59.63
CA GLY A 77 -52.50 49.11 60.78
C GLY A 77 -51.02 49.11 61.12
N ASP A 78 -50.69 49.19 62.41
CA ASP A 78 -49.33 49.03 62.93
C ASP A 78 -48.66 47.81 62.29
N PRO A 79 -47.53 47.94 61.56
CA PRO A 79 -46.89 46.86 60.82
C PRO A 79 -46.55 45.65 61.71
N ALA A 80 -46.33 45.85 63.02
CA ALA A 80 -46.13 44.76 63.96
C ALA A 80 -47.39 43.88 64.10
N THR A 81 -48.58 44.48 64.13
CA THR A 81 -49.86 43.76 64.19
C THR A 81 -50.20 43.07 62.86
N VAL A 82 -49.84 43.69 61.73
CA VAL A 82 -50.03 43.07 60.40
C VAL A 82 -49.11 41.88 60.23
N LEU A 83 -47.84 41.99 60.65
CA LEU A 83 -46.88 40.88 60.61
C LEU A 83 -47.32 39.76 61.57
N ALA A 84 -47.76 40.09 62.79
CA ALA A 84 -48.26 39.10 63.74
C ALA A 84 -49.54 38.39 63.24
N ASN A 85 -50.46 39.09 62.57
CA ASN A 85 -51.67 38.51 61.99
C ASN A 85 -51.36 37.64 60.75
N LEU A 86 -50.39 38.06 59.93
CA LEU A 86 -49.85 37.22 58.86
C LEU A 86 -49.19 35.97 59.43
N ASN A 87 -48.39 36.11 60.47
CA ASN A 87 -47.68 34.98 61.06
C ASN A 87 -48.64 33.96 61.69
N THR A 88 -49.69 34.41 62.37
CA THR A 88 -50.71 33.50 62.95
C THR A 88 -51.63 32.86 61.90
N LYS A 89 -51.79 33.48 60.72
CA LYS A 89 -52.53 32.89 59.60
C LYS A 89 -51.68 31.97 58.72
N VAL A 90 -50.38 32.23 58.60
CA VAL A 90 -49.44 31.43 57.82
C VAL A 90 -48.94 30.24 58.65
N PHE A 91 -48.84 30.40 59.98
CA PHE A 91 -48.47 29.34 60.93
C PHE A 91 -49.47 29.32 62.10
N PRO A 92 -50.56 28.55 61.98
CA PRO A 92 -51.47 28.34 63.10
C PRO A 92 -50.72 27.79 64.32
N LEU A 93 -50.79 28.48 65.46
CA LEU A 93 -50.22 28.02 66.73
C LEU A 93 -50.93 26.77 67.29
N THR A 94 -52.06 26.39 66.70
CA THR A 94 -52.81 25.18 67.02
C THR A 94 -52.40 24.09 66.03
N PRO A 95 -51.86 22.94 66.48
CA PRO A 95 -51.57 21.84 65.57
C PRO A 95 -52.88 21.38 64.93
N VAL A 96 -53.05 21.69 63.64
CA VAL A 96 -54.14 21.16 62.83
C VAL A 96 -53.88 19.67 62.68
N SER A 97 -54.70 18.84 63.32
CA SER A 97 -54.70 17.39 63.10
C SER A 97 -55.16 17.14 61.67
N LEU A 98 -54.21 16.84 60.79
CA LEU A 98 -54.48 16.42 59.43
C LEU A 98 -55.23 15.09 59.45
N PRO A 99 -56.27 14.90 58.61
CA PRO A 99 -56.95 13.61 58.46
C PRO A 99 -55.93 12.53 58.09
N GLU A 100 -56.08 11.30 58.59
CA GLU A 100 -55.20 10.15 58.34
C GLU A 100 -54.91 9.96 56.84
N ASP A 101 -55.92 10.18 55.99
CA ASP A 101 -55.83 10.10 54.52
C ASP A 101 -54.88 11.15 53.91
N SER A 102 -54.70 12.29 54.57
CA SER A 102 -53.75 13.33 54.14
C SER A 102 -52.30 12.95 54.47
N LEU A 103 -52.08 12.15 55.53
CA LEU A 103 -50.75 11.68 55.90
C LEU A 103 -50.22 10.68 54.88
N ALA A 104 -51.09 9.78 54.39
CA ALA A 104 -50.79 8.86 53.30
C ALA A 104 -50.49 9.61 51.98
N ALA A 105 -51.26 10.66 51.67
CA ALA A 105 -51.00 11.50 50.49
C ALA A 105 -49.64 12.23 50.59
N ILE A 106 -49.28 12.74 51.76
CA ILE A 106 -47.98 13.40 51.98
C ILE A 106 -46.83 12.39 51.84
N GLN A 107 -46.97 11.18 52.38
CA GLN A 107 -45.96 10.13 52.23
C GLN A 107 -45.79 9.69 50.77
N SER A 108 -46.88 9.56 50.01
CA SER A 108 -46.85 9.27 48.57
C SER A 108 -46.13 10.37 47.79
N VAL A 109 -46.42 11.65 48.10
CA VAL A 109 -45.75 12.78 47.44
C VAL A 109 -44.26 12.80 47.77
N GLN A 110 -43.88 12.48 49.02
CA GLN A 110 -42.48 12.37 49.41
C GLN A 110 -41.76 11.22 48.69
N SER A 111 -42.38 10.04 48.55
CA SER A 111 -41.79 8.93 47.82
C SER A 111 -41.63 9.22 46.33
N ASP A 112 -42.64 9.85 45.72
CA ASP A 112 -42.61 10.23 44.30
C ASP A 112 -41.54 11.28 44.02
N LEU A 113 -41.38 12.25 44.92
CA LEU A 113 -40.33 13.26 44.84
C LEU A 113 -38.93 12.63 44.93
N LEU A 114 -38.70 11.74 45.89
CA LEU A 114 -37.42 11.03 46.01
C LEU A 114 -37.14 10.16 44.78
N GLN A 115 -38.16 9.49 44.24
CA GLN A 115 -38.04 8.70 43.01
C GLN A 115 -37.71 9.59 41.80
N ALA A 116 -38.34 10.76 41.68
CA ALA A 116 -38.06 11.72 40.61
C ALA A 116 -36.63 12.28 40.72
N MET A 117 -36.18 12.61 41.93
CA MET A 117 -34.81 13.06 42.18
C MET A 117 -33.77 12.00 41.80
N SER A 118 -33.99 10.74 42.19
CA SER A 118 -33.12 9.62 41.80
C SER A 118 -33.04 9.46 40.28
N ARG A 119 -34.17 9.55 39.57
CA ARG A 119 -34.20 9.49 38.10
C ARG A 119 -33.46 10.66 37.45
N MET A 120 -33.59 11.88 37.98
CA MET A 120 -32.87 13.05 37.47
C MET A 120 -31.36 12.94 37.68
N PHE A 121 -30.91 12.40 38.83
CA PHE A 121 -29.49 12.17 39.11
C PHE A 121 -28.86 11.22 38.08
N HIS A 122 -29.46 10.06 37.84
CA HIS A 122 -28.96 9.11 36.84
C HIS A 122 -29.10 9.63 35.39
N LEU A 123 -30.08 10.50 35.12
CA LEU A 123 -30.20 11.14 33.82
C LEU A 123 -29.04 12.11 33.56
N GLY A 124 -28.61 12.87 34.57
CA GLY A 124 -27.44 13.75 34.48
C GLY A 124 -26.17 12.98 34.10
N GLU A 125 -25.88 11.89 34.81
CA GLU A 125 -24.73 11.02 34.53
C GLU A 125 -24.78 10.43 33.11
N ARG A 126 -25.98 10.05 32.63
CA ARG A 126 -26.17 9.59 31.24
C ARG A 126 -25.96 10.69 30.20
N MET A 127 -26.25 11.95 30.51
CA MET A 127 -26.04 13.08 29.60
C MET A 127 -24.54 13.42 29.47
N ASP A 128 -23.78 13.32 30.55
CA ASP A 128 -22.33 13.52 30.52
C ASP A 128 -21.64 12.42 29.68
N ASN A 129 -22.07 11.17 29.83
CA ASN A 129 -21.62 10.06 28.98
C ASN A 129 -21.98 10.27 27.50
N HIS A 130 -23.13 10.87 27.22
CA HIS A 130 -23.53 11.20 25.85
C HIS A 130 -22.64 12.31 25.25
N ALA A 131 -22.30 13.34 26.03
CA ALA A 131 -21.37 14.38 25.60
C ALA A 131 -19.98 13.81 25.30
N SER A 132 -19.48 12.90 26.15
CA SER A 132 -18.23 12.17 25.89
C SER A 132 -18.30 11.36 24.60
N LEU A 133 -19.35 10.55 24.44
CA LEU A 133 -19.55 9.73 23.24
C LEU A 133 -19.60 10.59 21.96
N GLN A 134 -20.22 11.77 22.04
CA GLN A 134 -20.29 12.69 20.91
C GLN A 134 -18.93 13.28 20.55
N ALA A 135 -18.08 13.56 21.54
CA ALA A 135 -16.69 13.98 21.32
C ALA A 135 -15.88 12.86 20.63
N ASP A 136 -16.03 11.61 21.09
CA ASP A 136 -15.35 10.45 20.51
C ASP A 136 -15.78 10.21 19.05
N ILE A 137 -17.07 10.34 18.75
CA ILE A 137 -17.57 10.24 17.36
C ILE A 137 -16.94 11.32 16.48
N ALA A 138 -16.82 12.56 16.96
CA ALA A 138 -16.21 13.65 16.20
C ALA A 138 -14.71 13.41 15.99
N ALA A 139 -14.00 12.91 17.00
CA ALA A 139 -12.60 12.54 16.90
C ALA A 139 -12.38 11.41 15.87
N LEU A 140 -13.16 10.33 15.96
CA LEU A 140 -13.11 9.20 15.01
C LEU A 140 -13.46 9.63 13.58
N THR A 141 -14.44 10.52 13.41
CA THR A 141 -14.79 11.06 12.09
C THR A 141 -13.62 11.84 11.48
N SER A 142 -12.92 12.63 12.29
CA SER A 142 -11.75 13.39 11.85
C SER A 142 -10.58 12.48 11.49
N GLN A 143 -10.34 11.45 12.30
CA GLN A 143 -9.32 10.43 12.02
C GLN A 143 -9.61 9.69 10.71
N LEU A 144 -10.85 9.25 10.50
CA LEU A 144 -11.26 8.55 9.28
C LEU A 144 -11.02 9.39 8.03
N LEU A 145 -11.32 10.69 8.08
CA LEU A 145 -11.08 11.59 6.95
C LEU A 145 -9.59 11.73 6.63
N TRP A 146 -8.76 11.92 7.65
CA TRP A 146 -7.32 12.02 7.48
C TRP A 146 -6.71 10.71 6.96
N GLU A 147 -7.10 9.57 7.51
CA GLU A 147 -6.65 8.25 7.05
C GLU A 147 -7.07 7.99 5.60
N LYS A 148 -8.31 8.35 5.23
CA LYS A 148 -8.79 8.24 3.85
C LYS A 148 -7.93 9.06 2.89
N ASP A 149 -7.60 10.31 3.23
CA ASP A 149 -6.73 11.14 2.38
C ASP A 149 -5.29 10.61 2.32
N SER A 150 -4.76 10.10 3.44
CA SER A 150 -3.45 9.43 3.51
C SER A 150 -3.39 8.17 2.63
N VAL A 151 -4.43 7.34 2.68
CA VAL A 151 -4.57 6.14 1.82
C VAL A 151 -4.61 6.54 0.35
N LEU A 152 -5.37 7.57 -0.01
CA LEU A 152 -5.43 8.07 -1.39
C LEU A 152 -4.06 8.61 -1.88
N ALA A 153 -3.30 9.26 -1.00
CA ALA A 153 -1.94 9.70 -1.32
C ALA A 153 -1.00 8.52 -1.57
N LYS A 154 -1.01 7.52 -0.67
CA LYS A 154 -0.21 6.30 -0.82
C LYS A 154 -0.61 5.48 -2.05
N GLU A 155 -1.90 5.46 -2.41
CA GLU A 155 -2.37 4.77 -3.61
C GLU A 155 -1.77 5.39 -4.88
N LYS A 156 -1.67 6.72 -4.95
CA LYS A 156 -1.02 7.42 -6.08
C LYS A 156 0.48 7.08 -6.16
N GLU A 157 1.16 7.03 -5.02
CA GLU A 157 2.57 6.63 -4.95
C GLU A 157 2.77 5.19 -5.42
N ILE A 158 1.95 4.24 -4.95
CA ILE A 158 1.99 2.84 -5.39
C ILE A 158 1.78 2.73 -6.89
N LYS A 159 0.81 3.48 -7.46
CA LYS A 159 0.59 3.51 -8.92
C LYS A 159 1.82 4.03 -9.67
N ALA A 160 2.47 5.07 -9.18
CA ALA A 160 3.69 5.61 -9.77
C ALA A 160 4.86 4.61 -9.68
N LEU A 161 5.04 3.94 -8.55
CA LEU A 161 6.08 2.92 -8.37
C LEU A 161 5.85 1.70 -9.26
N ARG A 162 4.61 1.22 -9.38
CA ARG A 162 4.26 0.12 -10.30
C ARG A 162 4.59 0.47 -11.76
N LEU A 163 4.37 1.71 -12.18
CA LEU A 163 4.76 2.15 -13.51
C LEU A 163 6.28 2.11 -13.69
N LYS A 164 7.06 2.59 -12.71
CA LYS A 164 8.53 2.53 -12.75
C LYS A 164 9.05 1.10 -12.84
N VAL A 165 8.47 0.16 -12.08
CA VAL A 165 8.84 -1.27 -12.12
C VAL A 165 8.62 -1.83 -13.52
N ARG A 166 7.45 -1.62 -14.13
CA ARG A 166 7.20 -2.09 -15.51
C ARG A 166 8.18 -1.52 -16.52
N ASN A 167 8.50 -0.23 -16.44
CA ASN A 167 9.49 0.38 -17.34
C ASN A 167 10.88 -0.25 -17.16
N GLN A 168 11.26 -0.60 -15.92
CA GLN A 168 12.52 -1.30 -15.64
C GLN A 168 12.49 -2.74 -16.16
N ASP A 169 11.37 -3.44 -16.02
CA ASP A 169 11.22 -4.80 -16.53
C ASP A 169 11.34 -4.82 -18.07
N GLU A 170 10.67 -3.89 -18.76
CA GLU A 170 10.78 -3.73 -20.22
C GLU A 170 12.21 -3.40 -20.65
N ALA A 171 12.88 -2.46 -19.96
CA ALA A 171 14.28 -2.15 -20.20
C ALA A 171 15.20 -3.37 -19.94
N GLY A 172 14.90 -4.16 -18.91
CA GLY A 172 15.60 -5.40 -18.57
C GLY A 172 15.46 -6.46 -19.65
N VAL A 173 14.26 -6.62 -20.22
CA VAL A 173 14.00 -7.53 -21.35
C VAL A 173 14.80 -7.11 -22.58
N LEU A 174 14.81 -5.82 -22.92
CA LEU A 174 15.60 -5.29 -24.04
C LEU A 174 17.11 -5.47 -23.83
N ALA A 175 17.60 -5.26 -22.59
CA ALA A 175 19.00 -5.51 -22.27
C ALA A 175 19.35 -7.00 -22.36
N ALA A 176 18.45 -7.90 -21.95
CA ALA A 176 18.66 -9.33 -22.05
C ALA A 176 18.72 -9.80 -23.51
N SER A 177 17.82 -9.32 -24.37
CA SER A 177 17.82 -9.68 -25.79
C SER A 177 19.07 -9.15 -26.52
N ALA A 178 19.50 -7.92 -26.24
CA ALA A 178 20.74 -7.37 -26.77
C ALA A 178 21.97 -8.18 -26.35
N ASN A 179 22.03 -8.64 -25.09
CA ASN A 179 23.12 -9.50 -24.62
C ASN A 179 23.15 -10.86 -25.32
N ILE A 180 21.98 -11.46 -25.59
CA ILE A 180 21.88 -12.71 -26.35
C ILE A 180 22.43 -12.49 -27.77
N SER A 181 21.98 -11.43 -28.45
CA SER A 181 22.46 -11.10 -29.81
C SER A 181 23.97 -10.85 -29.87
N LEU A 182 24.53 -10.16 -28.87
CA LEU A 182 25.97 -9.95 -28.79
C LEU A 182 26.75 -11.25 -28.57
N ARG A 183 26.23 -12.17 -27.74
CA ARG A 183 26.85 -13.50 -27.54
C ARG A 183 26.87 -14.31 -28.83
N GLU A 184 25.77 -14.33 -29.57
CA GLU A 184 25.70 -15.01 -30.87
C GLU A 184 26.64 -14.39 -31.91
N GLN A 185 26.80 -13.07 -31.92
CA GLN A 185 27.79 -12.41 -32.79
C GLN A 185 29.22 -12.76 -32.40
N LEU A 186 29.51 -12.83 -31.11
CA LEU A 186 30.82 -13.19 -30.59
C LEU A 186 31.16 -14.64 -30.92
N GLU A 187 30.20 -15.55 -30.78
CA GLU A 187 30.34 -16.96 -31.17
C GLU A 187 30.65 -17.10 -32.67
N ARG A 188 29.84 -16.47 -33.54
CA ARG A 188 30.09 -16.47 -35.00
C ARG A 188 31.46 -15.90 -35.38
N ARG A 189 31.88 -14.81 -34.71
CA ARG A 189 33.24 -14.26 -34.94
C ARG A 189 34.33 -15.19 -34.44
N GLY A 190 34.09 -15.91 -33.34
CA GLY A 190 35.00 -16.92 -32.82
C GLY A 190 35.19 -18.07 -33.79
N GLU A 191 34.10 -18.60 -34.35
CA GLU A 191 34.12 -19.64 -35.39
C GLU A 191 34.93 -19.18 -36.61
N GLY A 192 34.64 -17.98 -37.14
CA GLY A 192 35.39 -17.44 -38.28
C GLY A 192 36.88 -17.24 -38.01
N ALA A 193 37.27 -16.92 -36.76
CA ALA A 193 38.67 -16.82 -36.37
C ALA A 193 39.36 -18.19 -36.29
N CYS A 194 38.64 -19.25 -35.90
CA CYS A 194 39.13 -20.62 -35.95
C CYS A 194 39.35 -21.07 -37.41
N ASP A 195 38.37 -20.83 -38.29
CA ASP A 195 38.47 -21.19 -39.71
C ASP A 195 39.66 -20.50 -40.39
N LEU A 196 39.84 -19.21 -40.14
CA LEU A 196 40.95 -18.44 -40.69
C LEU A 196 42.31 -18.96 -40.19
N ARG A 197 42.38 -19.40 -38.93
CA ARG A 197 43.59 -20.01 -38.37
C ARG A 197 43.90 -21.33 -39.07
N CYS A 198 42.91 -22.20 -39.24
CA CYS A 198 43.05 -23.46 -39.99
C CYS A 198 43.49 -23.21 -41.44
N ALA A 199 42.93 -22.19 -42.10
CA ALA A 199 43.30 -21.81 -43.46
C ALA A 199 44.75 -21.31 -43.53
N THR A 200 45.17 -20.50 -42.55
CA THR A 200 46.55 -19.99 -42.48
C THR A 200 47.56 -21.13 -42.29
N GLU A 201 47.28 -22.05 -41.37
CA GLU A 201 48.11 -23.24 -41.14
C GLU A 201 48.20 -24.12 -42.40
N THR A 202 47.08 -24.30 -43.11
CA THR A 202 47.04 -25.05 -44.37
C THR A 202 47.84 -24.38 -45.47
N PHE A 203 47.71 -23.06 -45.61
CA PHE A 203 48.43 -22.26 -46.60
C PHE A 203 49.95 -22.33 -46.39
N ASP A 204 50.42 -22.29 -45.14
CA ASP A 204 51.86 -22.40 -44.85
C ASP A 204 52.42 -23.78 -45.27
N VAL A 205 51.66 -24.85 -45.04
CA VAL A 205 52.03 -26.20 -45.51
C VAL A 205 52.06 -26.24 -47.03
N GLU A 206 51.00 -25.78 -47.69
CA GLU A 206 50.90 -25.75 -49.15
C GLU A 206 52.04 -24.95 -49.79
N LYS A 207 52.35 -23.78 -49.23
CA LYS A 207 53.47 -22.94 -49.65
C LYS A 207 54.80 -23.70 -49.54
N SER A 208 55.05 -24.40 -48.43
CA SER A 208 56.29 -25.17 -48.25
C SER A 208 56.42 -26.30 -49.29
N MET A 209 55.30 -26.96 -49.62
CA MET A 209 55.24 -27.99 -50.65
C MET A 209 55.48 -27.41 -52.04
N ALA A 210 54.86 -26.27 -52.37
CA ALA A 210 55.04 -25.61 -53.66
C ALA A 210 56.50 -25.16 -53.87
N VAL A 211 57.13 -24.58 -52.85
CA VAL A 211 58.55 -24.20 -52.91
C VAL A 211 59.44 -25.42 -53.09
N SER A 212 59.21 -26.49 -52.33
CA SER A 212 59.97 -27.74 -52.46
C SER A 212 59.79 -28.36 -53.86
N GLY A 213 58.57 -28.34 -54.39
CA GLY A 213 58.26 -28.80 -55.75
C GLY A 213 58.99 -27.98 -56.81
N ALA A 214 58.99 -26.64 -56.70
CA ALA A 214 59.71 -25.76 -57.61
C ALA A 214 61.23 -26.01 -57.60
N ILE A 215 61.82 -26.27 -56.42
CA ILE A 215 63.24 -26.64 -56.30
C ILE A 215 63.53 -27.95 -57.05
N VAL A 216 62.67 -28.96 -56.90
CA VAL A 216 62.84 -30.24 -57.61
C VAL A 216 62.72 -30.08 -59.12
N VAL A 217 61.73 -29.30 -59.60
CA VAL A 217 61.52 -29.04 -61.03
C VAL A 217 62.72 -28.31 -61.63
N THR A 218 63.16 -27.22 -61.01
CA THR A 218 64.33 -26.45 -61.49
C THR A 218 65.60 -27.30 -61.52
N HIS A 219 65.81 -28.17 -60.54
CA HIS A 219 66.93 -29.10 -60.55
C HIS A 219 66.83 -30.14 -61.67
N TRP A 220 65.65 -30.68 -61.93
CA TRP A 220 65.40 -31.61 -63.03
C TRP A 220 65.66 -30.96 -64.41
N GLU A 221 65.17 -29.74 -64.61
CA GLU A 221 65.38 -28.96 -65.83
C GLU A 221 66.88 -28.71 -66.06
N LEU A 222 67.62 -28.30 -65.03
CA LEU A 222 69.06 -28.09 -65.09
C LEU A 222 69.84 -29.38 -65.47
N MET A 223 69.49 -30.51 -64.87
CA MET A 223 70.11 -31.80 -65.23
C MET A 223 69.80 -32.20 -66.66
N THR A 224 68.58 -31.95 -67.12
CA THR A 224 68.15 -32.26 -68.49
C THR A 224 68.91 -31.40 -69.51
N GLU A 225 69.04 -30.09 -69.25
CA GLU A 225 69.83 -29.17 -70.07
C GLU A 225 71.31 -29.59 -70.13
N TRP A 226 71.90 -29.91 -68.98
CA TRP A 226 73.27 -30.42 -68.91
C TRP A 226 73.47 -31.69 -69.74
N PHE A 227 72.53 -32.63 -69.68
CA PHE A 227 72.61 -33.88 -70.44
C PHE A 227 72.53 -33.65 -71.96
N ASN A 228 71.62 -32.78 -72.41
CA ASN A 228 71.49 -32.43 -73.83
C ASN A 228 72.77 -31.79 -74.38
N HIS A 229 73.44 -30.94 -73.60
CA HIS A 229 74.74 -30.37 -74.00
C HIS A 229 75.86 -31.40 -74.16
N GLN A 230 75.78 -32.56 -73.50
CA GLN A 230 76.75 -33.65 -73.67
C GLN A 230 76.52 -34.45 -74.95
N THR A 231 75.29 -34.49 -75.47
CA THR A 231 74.94 -35.27 -76.67
C THR A 231 75.09 -34.50 -77.98
N ASP A 232 75.23 -33.18 -77.92
CA ASP A 232 75.39 -32.29 -79.08
C ASP A 232 76.87 -31.97 -79.43
N SER A 233 77.84 -32.60 -78.75
CA SER A 233 79.27 -32.61 -79.11
C SER A 233 79.69 -33.96 -79.70
#